data_AF-A0A1I2A4F3-F1
#
_entry.id   AF-A0A1I2A4F3-F1
#
_cell.length_a   1.000
_cell.length_b   1.000
_cell.length_c   1.000
_cell.angle_alpha   90.00
_cell.angle_beta   90.00
_cell.angle_gamma   90.00
#
_symmetry.space_group_name_H-M   'P 1'
#
loop_
_entity.id
_entity.type
_entity.pdbx_description
1 polymer ?
#
loop_
_entity_poly.entity_id
_entity_poly.type
_entity_poly.pdbx_seq_one_letter_code
_entity_poly.pdbx_strand_id
1 'polypeptide(L)'
;MTFKINKSIRKLTIVYLGSIGLIAVLVIFDQVARNYTFYTQSVAITIHLLILFLLAFQVFIIFNKATKKLEGFLNKITQTNEELKKSLTGQQDLEKELRRKAEELSSMNEVLQVGEERFRKLIEYNTAGIFIHDGQSIVYANPECTKILGYDMFKLFTTPLINIVHPDFRPQVEKKLAQMRKMKMKKTITFRADIQVIDGYGNSRWIDLTTSNAYEKSSFIATINDITERKLANDQLQEANKLIERRNEQLNLVLTQFKKQQEELIKQSEDLRLANEAISKSQEELERKNKIIERKNEDILASINYAKRIQQAILPTTEEIDRVLSDYFIMYKPLDIVSGDFYWVTRKHYKAIVAVVDCTGHGIPGAFMSLIGNDLLNEIVNTRNITSPELILEELRKDVQRVLRQGTTLVQDGMDIAICTIDQFPEEYKEILGKPKLEFAGAGNPIVLIQNNEIKYIRGDNIPIGGYHPRHTEKRFVKHTLFIDEPTTFYLFTDGYQDQFGVGENGKFGTRKLRELLLSIHQKPMEVQKAILEKTMQDWLEEPHRQIDDILVVGVKV
;
A
#
# COMPACT_ATOMS: atom_id res chain seq x y z
N MET A 1 -11.92 -76.01 18.17
CA MET A 1 -11.97 -75.40 19.52
C MET A 1 -13.36 -74.80 19.73
N THR A 2 -14.09 -74.89 20.86
CA THR A 2 -14.09 -75.84 22.02
C THR A 2 -15.49 -75.80 22.70
N PHE A 3 -15.80 -76.70 23.66
CA PHE A 3 -17.14 -77.32 23.93
C PHE A 3 -17.56 -77.38 25.45
N LYS A 4 -18.83 -77.73 25.82
CA LYS A 4 -19.28 -78.54 27.04
C LYS A 4 -20.84 -78.92 27.08
N ILE A 5 -21.31 -80.05 27.72
CA ILE A 5 -22.68 -80.73 27.53
C ILE A 5 -23.38 -81.54 28.75
N ASN A 6 -24.36 -82.50 28.57
CA ASN A 6 -25.53 -82.90 29.49
C ASN A 6 -25.98 -84.44 29.59
N LYS A 7 -27.03 -84.89 30.39
CA LYS A 7 -27.48 -86.32 30.74
C LYS A 7 -28.97 -86.56 31.28
N SER A 8 -29.58 -87.81 31.33
CA SER A 8 -30.95 -88.17 31.93
C SER A 8 -31.31 -89.70 32.22
N ILE A 9 -32.48 -90.11 32.84
CA ILE A 9 -32.94 -91.54 33.22
C ILE A 9 -34.49 -91.77 33.66
N ARG A 10 -35.10 -93.02 33.74
CA ARG A 10 -36.53 -93.36 34.22
C ARG A 10 -36.91 -94.86 34.63
N LYS A 11 -38.15 -95.19 35.15
CA LYS A 11 -38.80 -96.51 35.65
C LYS A 11 -40.40 -96.46 35.74
N LEU A 12 -41.34 -97.39 36.14
CA LEU A 12 -41.57 -98.91 36.32
C LEU A 12 -43.01 -99.29 36.97
N THR A 13 -43.78 -100.38 36.61
CA THR A 13 -45.15 -100.83 37.21
C THR A 13 -45.70 -102.29 36.88
N ILE A 14 -46.66 -102.94 37.65
CA ILE A 14 -47.38 -104.28 37.41
C ILE A 14 -48.60 -104.67 38.38
N VAL A 15 -49.66 -105.51 38.05
CA VAL A 15 -50.67 -106.26 38.97
C VAL A 15 -51.85 -107.14 38.32
N TYR A 16 -52.51 -108.14 39.04
CA TYR A 16 -53.98 -108.64 39.05
C TYR A 16 -54.50 -110.07 38.53
N LEU A 17 -55.76 -110.54 38.90
CA LEU A 17 -56.76 -111.55 38.25
C LEU A 17 -57.30 -112.86 39.01
N GLY A 18 -58.63 -113.25 38.99
CA GLY A 18 -59.21 -114.66 39.19
C GLY A 18 -60.70 -114.96 39.73
N SER A 19 -61.48 -116.03 39.30
CA SER A 19 -62.84 -116.51 39.85
C SER A 19 -63.60 -117.77 39.18
N ILE A 20 -64.47 -118.61 39.84
CA ILE A 20 -65.44 -119.68 39.25
C ILE A 20 -66.59 -120.30 40.18
N GLY A 21 -67.50 -121.26 39.76
CA GLY A 21 -68.66 -121.90 40.55
C GLY A 21 -69.43 -123.21 40.02
N LEU A 22 -70.56 -123.71 40.65
CA LEU A 22 -71.35 -125.02 40.46
C LEU A 22 -72.91 -124.94 40.73
N ILE A 23 -73.88 -125.60 39.98
CA ILE A 23 -75.37 -125.37 40.26
C ILE A 23 -76.62 -126.24 39.78
N ALA A 24 -76.62 -127.22 38.85
CA ALA A 24 -77.71 -127.28 37.81
C ALA A 24 -78.99 -128.24 37.78
N VAL A 25 -79.39 -129.08 38.76
CA VAL A 25 -80.17 -130.34 38.44
C VAL A 25 -81.73 -130.41 38.66
N LEU A 26 -82.41 -129.51 39.38
CA LEU A 26 -83.67 -129.85 40.12
C LEU A 26 -85.09 -129.61 39.48
N VAL A 27 -85.25 -129.47 38.16
CA VAL A 27 -86.39 -128.66 37.60
C VAL A 27 -87.70 -129.40 37.16
N ILE A 28 -87.72 -130.70 36.88
CA ILE A 28 -88.67 -131.27 35.87
C ILE A 28 -90.11 -131.61 36.35
N PHE A 29 -90.36 -131.95 37.61
CA PHE A 29 -91.58 -132.73 37.99
C PHE A 29 -92.91 -131.94 38.10
N ASP A 30 -92.88 -130.61 38.03
CA ASP A 30 -94.00 -129.70 38.39
C ASP A 30 -95.07 -129.53 37.29
N GLN A 31 -94.93 -130.18 36.13
CA GLN A 31 -95.59 -129.74 34.91
C GLN A 31 -97.07 -130.12 34.74
N VAL A 32 -97.48 -131.32 35.16
CA VAL A 32 -98.69 -131.99 34.60
C VAL A 32 -100.01 -131.53 35.20
N ALA A 33 -100.07 -131.25 36.51
CA ALA A 33 -101.33 -131.02 37.22
C ALA A 33 -102.08 -129.74 36.79
N ARG A 34 -101.41 -128.81 36.09
CA ARG A 34 -101.92 -127.48 35.77
C ARG A 34 -102.98 -127.43 34.65
N ASN A 35 -103.18 -128.50 33.88
CA ASN A 35 -103.97 -128.43 32.64
C ASN A 35 -105.49 -128.59 32.79
N TYR A 36 -106.00 -129.37 33.75
CA TYR A 36 -107.43 -129.70 33.78
C TYR A 36 -108.32 -128.54 34.24
N THR A 37 -107.88 -127.80 35.26
CA THR A 37 -108.59 -126.63 35.83
C THR A 37 -108.75 -125.46 34.86
N PHE A 38 -108.01 -125.47 33.75
CA PHE A 38 -107.94 -124.39 32.77
C PHE A 38 -109.22 -124.27 31.92
N TYR A 39 -109.91 -125.38 31.67
CA TYR A 39 -110.98 -125.43 30.66
C TYR A 39 -112.30 -124.78 31.10
N THR A 40 -112.71 -124.98 32.36
CA THR A 40 -113.97 -124.43 32.88
C THR A 40 -113.91 -122.91 33.10
N GLN A 41 -112.73 -122.37 33.43
CA GLN A 41 -112.53 -120.92 33.54
C GLN A 41 -112.69 -120.20 32.19
N SER A 42 -112.25 -120.83 31.09
CA SER A 42 -112.28 -120.25 29.73
C SER A 42 -113.67 -119.77 29.29
N VAL A 43 -114.73 -120.56 29.57
CA VAL A 43 -116.10 -120.25 29.13
C VAL A 43 -116.74 -119.10 29.93
N ALA A 44 -116.39 -118.94 31.21
CA ALA A 44 -116.88 -117.82 32.02
C ALA A 44 -116.26 -116.48 31.60
N ILE A 45 -115.00 -116.52 31.12
CA ILE A 45 -114.23 -115.35 30.67
C ILE A 45 -114.81 -114.78 29.36
N THR A 46 -115.18 -115.62 28.39
CA THR A 46 -115.68 -115.14 27.08
C THR A 46 -117.00 -114.38 27.17
N ILE A 47 -117.91 -114.79 28.06
CA ILE A 47 -119.18 -114.06 28.30
C ILE A 47 -118.91 -112.68 28.94
N HIS A 48 -118.00 -112.60 29.91
CA HIS A 48 -117.62 -111.31 30.53
C HIS A 48 -116.96 -110.36 29.52
N LEU A 49 -116.11 -110.87 28.64
CA LEU A 49 -115.47 -110.07 27.57
C LEU A 49 -116.51 -109.46 26.62
N LEU A 50 -117.59 -110.16 26.28
CA LEU A 50 -118.63 -109.66 25.39
C LEU A 50 -119.42 -108.48 26.00
N ILE A 51 -119.72 -108.55 27.30
CA ILE A 51 -120.41 -107.46 28.03
C ILE A 51 -119.49 -106.23 28.16
N LEU A 52 -118.21 -106.46 28.47
CA LEU A 52 -117.17 -105.41 28.49
C LEU A 52 -117.05 -104.70 27.13
N PHE A 53 -117.10 -105.43 26.02
CA PHE A 53 -117.03 -104.87 24.68
C PHE A 53 -118.20 -103.94 24.35
N LEU A 54 -119.44 -104.34 24.70
CA LEU A 54 -120.63 -103.52 24.48
C LEU A 54 -120.62 -102.22 25.30
N LEU A 55 -120.17 -102.27 26.56
CA LEU A 55 -119.99 -101.07 27.39
C LEU A 55 -118.91 -100.14 26.84
N ALA A 56 -117.76 -100.68 26.42
CA ALA A 56 -116.69 -99.90 25.80
C ALA A 56 -117.16 -99.19 24.51
N PHE A 57 -118.02 -99.83 23.71
CA PHE A 57 -118.55 -99.26 22.48
C PHE A 57 -119.49 -98.06 22.72
N GLN A 58 -120.32 -98.09 23.77
CA GLN A 58 -121.12 -96.93 24.16
C GLN A 58 -120.25 -95.75 24.63
N VAL A 59 -119.23 -96.01 25.44
CA VAL A 59 -118.27 -94.99 25.90
C VAL A 59 -117.56 -94.33 24.71
N PHE A 60 -117.14 -95.11 23.72
CA PHE A 60 -116.50 -94.61 22.49
C PHE A 60 -117.39 -93.62 21.71
N ILE A 61 -118.69 -93.92 21.56
CA ILE A 61 -119.63 -93.03 20.86
C ILE A 61 -119.79 -91.70 21.60
N ILE A 62 -119.89 -91.73 22.93
CA ILE A 62 -120.00 -90.50 23.75
C ILE A 62 -118.72 -89.67 23.64
N PHE A 63 -117.55 -90.30 23.76
CA PHE A 63 -116.25 -89.64 23.66
C PHE A 63 -116.05 -88.97 22.30
N ASN A 64 -116.34 -89.67 21.20
CA ASN A 64 -116.20 -89.15 19.83
C ASN A 64 -117.20 -88.02 19.50
N LYS A 65 -118.31 -87.92 20.25
CA LYS A 65 -119.25 -86.80 20.15
C LYS A 65 -118.80 -85.58 20.95
N ALA A 66 -118.00 -85.79 22.02
CA ALA A 66 -117.39 -84.73 22.80
C ALA A 66 -116.16 -84.11 22.09
N THR A 67 -115.28 -84.92 21.50
CA THR A 67 -114.08 -84.45 20.77
C THR A 67 -114.44 -83.49 19.64
N LYS A 68 -115.40 -83.85 18.77
CA LYS A 68 -115.89 -82.97 17.69
C LYS A 68 -116.44 -81.63 18.19
N LYS A 69 -117.04 -81.59 19.38
CA LYS A 69 -117.52 -80.33 19.98
C LYS A 69 -116.35 -79.48 20.50
N LEU A 70 -115.28 -80.13 20.98
CA LEU A 70 -114.07 -79.47 21.46
C LEU A 70 -113.25 -78.86 20.30
N GLU A 71 -113.10 -79.58 19.18
CA GLU A 71 -112.48 -79.05 17.94
C GLU A 71 -113.15 -77.76 17.46
N GLY A 72 -114.50 -77.74 17.47
CA GLY A 72 -115.28 -76.56 17.08
C GLY A 72 -115.06 -75.33 17.97
N PHE A 73 -114.73 -75.51 19.25
CA PHE A 73 -114.32 -74.42 20.15
C PHE A 73 -112.86 -74.01 19.91
N LEU A 74 -111.95 -74.98 19.77
CA LEU A 74 -110.52 -74.76 19.51
C LEU A 74 -110.29 -73.90 18.27
N ASN A 75 -110.90 -74.26 17.12
CA ASN A 75 -110.74 -73.51 15.88
C ASN A 75 -111.22 -72.05 16.02
N LYS A 76 -112.29 -71.82 16.79
CA LYS A 76 -112.84 -70.47 17.00
C LYS A 76 -111.92 -69.60 17.87
N ILE A 77 -111.31 -70.19 18.90
CA ILE A 77 -110.29 -69.53 19.75
C ILE A 77 -109.04 -69.20 18.93
N THR A 78 -108.57 -70.12 18.08
CA THR A 78 -107.40 -69.89 17.20
C THR A 78 -107.64 -68.73 16.25
N GLN A 79 -108.81 -68.65 15.63
CA GLN A 79 -109.16 -67.56 14.69
C GLN A 79 -109.16 -66.19 15.38
N THR A 80 -109.81 -66.05 16.55
CA THR A 80 -109.82 -64.78 17.29
C THR A 80 -108.42 -64.36 17.75
N ASN A 81 -107.55 -65.31 18.10
CA ASN A 81 -106.16 -65.02 18.46
C ASN A 81 -105.32 -64.49 17.29
N GLU A 82 -105.56 -64.91 16.04
CA GLU A 82 -104.85 -64.35 14.88
C GLU A 82 -105.26 -62.90 14.58
N GLU A 83 -106.54 -62.57 14.73
CA GLU A 83 -107.06 -61.21 14.50
C GLU A 83 -106.48 -60.21 15.51
N LEU A 84 -106.45 -60.58 16.80
CA LEU A 84 -105.78 -59.81 17.86
C LEU A 84 -104.28 -59.61 17.56
N LYS A 85 -103.59 -60.65 17.07
CA LYS A 85 -102.15 -60.58 16.76
C LYS A 85 -101.84 -59.55 15.66
N LYS A 86 -102.68 -59.50 14.61
CA LYS A 86 -102.56 -58.51 13.52
C LYS A 86 -102.82 -57.08 13.99
N SER A 87 -103.81 -56.88 14.87
CA SER A 87 -104.13 -55.56 15.43
C SER A 87 -102.98 -55.00 16.27
N LEU A 88 -102.36 -55.84 17.12
CA LEU A 88 -101.24 -55.43 17.98
C LEU A 88 -100.01 -54.99 17.17
N THR A 89 -99.66 -55.67 16.08
CA THR A 89 -98.55 -55.25 15.20
C THR A 89 -98.78 -53.87 14.58
N GLY A 90 -100.02 -53.54 14.20
CA GLY A 90 -100.35 -52.26 13.59
C GLY A 90 -100.12 -51.03 14.50
N GLN A 91 -100.21 -51.20 15.82
CA GLN A 91 -99.90 -50.11 16.76
C GLN A 91 -98.39 -49.89 16.92
N GLN A 92 -97.58 -50.96 16.89
CA GLN A 92 -96.14 -50.90 17.16
C GLN A 92 -95.33 -50.18 16.06
N ASP A 93 -95.80 -50.22 14.81
CA ASP A 93 -95.11 -49.52 13.71
C ASP A 93 -95.47 -48.02 13.65
N LEU A 94 -96.67 -47.62 14.08
CA LEU A 94 -97.07 -46.21 14.18
C LEU A 94 -96.26 -45.46 15.26
N GLU A 95 -95.97 -46.11 16.39
CA GLU A 95 -95.14 -45.54 17.47
C GLU A 95 -93.70 -45.23 16.99
N LYS A 96 -93.12 -46.11 16.16
CA LYS A 96 -91.78 -45.90 15.57
C LYS A 96 -91.73 -44.68 14.65
N GLU A 97 -92.74 -44.48 13.79
CA GLU A 97 -92.71 -43.37 12.84
C GLU A 97 -92.81 -42.00 13.54
N LEU A 98 -93.65 -41.91 14.57
CA LEU A 98 -93.77 -40.73 15.43
C LEU A 98 -92.43 -40.38 16.10
N ARG A 99 -91.74 -41.40 16.63
CA ARG A 99 -90.44 -41.22 17.31
C ARG A 99 -89.36 -40.69 16.36
N ARG A 100 -89.27 -41.23 15.14
CA ARG A 100 -88.30 -40.79 14.11
C ARG A 100 -88.47 -39.32 13.74
N LYS A 101 -89.71 -38.85 13.60
CA LYS A 101 -90.02 -37.44 13.25
C LYS A 101 -89.65 -36.45 14.37
N ALA A 102 -89.70 -36.86 15.63
CA ALA A 102 -89.25 -36.02 16.75
C ALA A 102 -87.72 -35.84 16.75
N GLU A 103 -86.97 -36.91 16.47
CA GLU A 103 -85.51 -36.91 16.38
C GLU A 103 -85.01 -36.06 15.19
N GLU A 104 -85.67 -36.17 14.02
CA GLU A 104 -85.42 -35.32 12.85
C GLU A 104 -85.59 -33.82 13.15
N LEU A 105 -86.65 -33.44 13.88
CA LEU A 105 -86.95 -32.03 14.18
C LEU A 105 -85.95 -31.40 15.16
N SER A 106 -85.52 -32.17 16.17
CA SER A 106 -84.54 -31.69 17.16
C SER A 106 -83.18 -31.42 16.52
N SER A 107 -82.73 -32.33 15.65
CA SER A 107 -81.43 -32.19 14.97
C SER A 107 -81.36 -30.95 14.06
N MET A 108 -82.45 -30.58 13.39
CA MET A 108 -82.49 -29.36 12.58
C MET A 108 -82.32 -28.07 13.41
N ASN A 109 -82.92 -28.01 14.61
CA ASN A 109 -82.78 -26.83 15.48
C ASN A 109 -81.36 -26.67 16.02
N GLU A 110 -80.70 -27.76 16.40
CA GLU A 110 -79.28 -27.72 16.83
C GLU A 110 -78.37 -27.27 15.67
N VAL A 111 -78.57 -27.80 14.46
CA VAL A 111 -77.82 -27.39 13.26
C VAL A 111 -78.03 -25.91 12.95
N LEU A 112 -79.25 -25.38 13.15
CA LEU A 112 -79.55 -23.96 12.92
C LEU A 112 -78.85 -23.06 13.96
N GLN A 113 -78.96 -23.37 15.26
CA GLN A 113 -78.29 -22.59 16.32
C GLN A 113 -76.76 -22.60 16.18
N VAL A 114 -76.18 -23.77 15.88
CA VAL A 114 -74.74 -23.89 15.60
C VAL A 114 -74.35 -23.11 14.35
N GLY A 115 -75.22 -23.04 13.33
CA GLY A 115 -75.05 -22.19 12.15
C GLY A 115 -75.01 -20.70 12.49
N GLU A 116 -75.98 -20.20 13.26
CA GLU A 116 -76.07 -18.79 13.66
C GLU A 116 -74.90 -18.35 14.56
N GLU A 117 -74.54 -19.15 15.58
CA GLU A 117 -73.38 -18.88 16.42
C GLU A 117 -72.09 -18.83 15.59
N ARG A 118 -71.91 -19.78 14.67
CA ARG A 118 -70.72 -19.86 13.81
C ARG A 118 -70.64 -18.65 12.88
N PHE A 119 -71.77 -18.21 12.31
CA PHE A 119 -71.82 -17.01 11.47
C PHE A 119 -71.50 -15.74 12.28
N ARG A 120 -72.07 -15.58 13.48
CA ARG A 120 -71.79 -14.45 14.37
C ARG A 120 -70.29 -14.38 14.72
N LYS A 121 -69.71 -15.50 15.16
CA LYS A 121 -68.29 -15.61 15.51
C LYS A 121 -67.37 -15.32 14.30
N LEU A 122 -67.75 -15.74 13.09
CA LEU A 122 -66.99 -15.47 11.85
C LEU A 122 -66.99 -13.99 11.43
N ILE A 123 -67.94 -13.18 11.87
CA ILE A 123 -67.99 -11.73 11.59
C ILE A 123 -67.37 -10.93 12.74
N GLU A 124 -67.66 -11.29 14.00
CA GLU A 124 -67.17 -10.58 15.19
C GLU A 124 -65.65 -10.73 15.39
N TYR A 125 -65.07 -11.89 15.06
CA TYR A 125 -63.63 -12.15 15.13
C TYR A 125 -62.91 -12.01 13.79
N ASN A 126 -63.54 -11.37 12.79
CA ASN A 126 -62.88 -11.12 11.51
C ASN A 126 -61.84 -10.00 11.64
N THR A 127 -60.61 -10.23 11.16
CA THR A 127 -59.53 -9.22 11.14
C THR A 127 -59.73 -8.15 10.06
N ALA A 128 -60.71 -8.33 9.17
CA ALA A 128 -61.21 -7.27 8.32
C ALA A 128 -62.40 -6.58 8.99
N GLY A 129 -62.45 -5.24 8.90
CA GLY A 129 -63.65 -4.48 9.22
C GLY A 129 -64.75 -4.83 8.22
N ILE A 130 -65.89 -5.31 8.72
CA ILE A 130 -67.07 -5.62 7.90
C ILE A 130 -68.20 -4.67 8.31
N PHE A 131 -68.80 -3.98 7.36
CA PHE A 131 -69.96 -3.11 7.59
C PHE A 131 -71.01 -3.25 6.50
N ILE A 132 -72.25 -2.89 6.81
CA ILE A 132 -73.36 -2.80 5.85
C ILE A 132 -73.84 -1.35 5.83
N HIS A 133 -74.05 -0.79 4.64
CA HIS A 133 -74.51 0.57 4.43
C HIS A 133 -75.70 0.66 3.47
N ASP A 134 -76.59 1.64 3.67
CA ASP A 134 -77.66 1.98 2.72
C ASP A 134 -77.15 2.88 1.56
N GLY A 135 -75.91 3.39 1.71
CA GLY A 135 -75.29 4.34 0.78
C GLY A 135 -75.34 5.79 1.25
N GLN A 136 -75.83 6.06 2.46
CA GLN A 136 -75.73 7.33 3.20
C GLN A 136 -75.06 7.13 4.56
N SER A 137 -75.49 6.14 5.33
CA SER A 137 -74.97 5.81 6.66
C SER A 137 -74.61 4.32 6.78
N ILE A 138 -73.91 3.98 7.85
CA ILE A 138 -73.60 2.59 8.21
C ILE A 138 -74.72 2.06 9.10
N VAL A 139 -75.31 0.93 8.70
CA VAL A 139 -76.48 0.29 9.32
C VAL A 139 -76.05 -0.87 10.24
N TYR A 140 -74.91 -1.49 9.95
CA TYR A 140 -74.27 -2.52 10.78
C TYR A 140 -72.76 -2.42 10.62
N ALA A 141 -72.00 -2.72 11.67
CA ALA A 141 -70.55 -2.87 11.63
C ALA A 141 -70.08 -3.92 12.64
N ASN A 142 -69.07 -4.71 12.28
CA ASN A 142 -68.38 -5.60 13.21
C ASN A 142 -67.42 -4.81 14.14
N PRO A 143 -66.90 -5.41 15.22
CA PRO A 143 -65.97 -4.74 16.14
C PRO A 143 -64.62 -4.34 15.53
N GLU A 144 -64.25 -4.89 14.37
CA GLU A 144 -62.99 -4.53 13.70
C GLU A 144 -63.13 -3.24 12.89
N CYS A 145 -64.32 -2.95 12.35
CA CYS A 145 -64.62 -1.66 11.71
C CYS A 145 -64.44 -0.47 12.66
N THR A 146 -64.85 -0.59 13.92
CA THR A 146 -64.67 0.49 14.91
C THR A 146 -63.19 0.67 15.31
N LYS A 147 -62.38 -0.39 15.28
CA LYS A 147 -60.92 -0.30 15.48
C LYS A 147 -60.23 0.36 14.29
N ILE A 148 -60.42 -0.15 13.07
CA ILE A 148 -59.77 0.34 11.85
C ILE A 148 -60.13 1.80 11.58
N LEU A 149 -61.39 2.19 11.77
CA LEU A 149 -61.85 3.56 11.52
C LEU A 149 -61.77 4.46 12.76
N GLY A 150 -61.44 3.94 13.96
CA GLY A 150 -61.30 4.75 15.18
C GLY A 150 -62.57 5.44 15.68
N TYR A 151 -63.76 5.07 15.19
CA TYR A 151 -65.05 5.59 15.64
C TYR A 151 -65.70 4.59 16.61
N ASP A 152 -66.32 5.09 17.68
CA ASP A 152 -67.26 4.29 18.47
C ASP A 152 -68.48 3.89 17.64
N MET A 153 -69.19 2.82 18.05
CA MET A 153 -70.27 2.24 17.25
C MET A 153 -71.45 3.20 17.01
N PHE A 154 -71.77 4.08 17.97
CA PHE A 154 -72.86 5.04 17.82
C PHE A 154 -72.48 6.17 16.85
N LYS A 155 -71.28 6.71 16.99
CA LYS A 155 -70.71 7.73 16.10
C LYS A 155 -70.48 7.18 14.69
N LEU A 156 -70.14 5.89 14.55
CA LEU A 156 -69.98 5.22 13.25
C LEU A 156 -71.31 5.09 12.49
N PHE A 157 -72.42 4.78 13.18
CA PHE A 157 -73.75 4.71 12.54
C PHE A 157 -74.38 6.07 12.26
N THR A 158 -74.06 7.09 13.08
CA THR A 158 -74.58 8.47 12.90
C THR A 158 -73.74 9.34 11.96
N THR A 159 -72.49 8.96 11.68
CA THR A 159 -71.63 9.69 10.72
C THR A 159 -72.00 9.33 9.27
N PRO A 160 -72.27 10.31 8.39
CA PRO A 160 -72.43 10.07 6.97
C PRO A 160 -71.19 9.40 6.37
N LEU A 161 -71.38 8.30 5.63
CA LEU A 161 -70.29 7.43 5.12
C LEU A 161 -69.20 8.19 4.36
N ILE A 162 -69.58 9.26 3.64
CA ILE A 162 -68.64 10.07 2.85
C ILE A 162 -67.69 10.93 3.71
N ASN A 163 -68.06 11.27 4.95
CA ASN A 163 -67.22 12.07 5.84
C ASN A 163 -65.96 11.31 6.29
N ILE A 164 -66.07 9.97 6.39
CA ILE A 164 -64.99 9.05 6.76
C ILE A 164 -63.95 8.96 5.62
N VAL A 165 -64.33 9.24 4.37
CA VAL A 165 -63.41 9.23 3.22
C VAL A 165 -62.53 10.49 3.22
N HIS A 166 -61.23 10.34 2.94
CA HIS A 166 -60.30 11.46 2.82
C HIS A 166 -60.70 12.39 1.65
N PRO A 167 -60.62 13.73 1.78
CA PRO A 167 -61.13 14.68 0.79
C PRO A 167 -60.83 14.35 -0.67
N ASP A 168 -59.58 13.97 -1.00
CA ASP A 168 -59.14 13.67 -2.37
C ASP A 168 -59.87 12.48 -3.00
N PHE A 169 -60.30 11.52 -2.18
CA PHE A 169 -61.01 10.31 -2.62
C PHE A 169 -62.54 10.49 -2.62
N ARG A 170 -63.08 11.55 -2.00
CA ARG A 170 -64.54 11.79 -1.92
C ARG A 170 -65.20 11.85 -3.31
N PRO A 171 -64.68 12.56 -4.33
CA PRO A 171 -65.33 12.62 -5.65
C PRO A 171 -65.44 11.24 -6.33
N GLN A 172 -64.48 10.34 -6.09
CA GLN A 172 -64.51 8.98 -6.61
C GLN A 172 -65.57 8.13 -5.89
N VAL A 173 -65.65 8.22 -4.55
CA VAL A 173 -66.62 7.47 -3.75
C VAL A 173 -68.04 7.99 -3.94
N GLU A 174 -68.27 9.31 -3.94
CA GLU A 174 -69.58 9.92 -4.22
C GLU A 174 -70.13 9.48 -5.58
N LYS A 175 -69.29 9.50 -6.63
CA LYS A 175 -69.65 9.02 -7.97
C LYS A 175 -70.07 7.55 -7.96
N LYS A 176 -69.49 6.73 -7.07
CA LYS A 176 -69.84 5.31 -6.92
C LYS A 176 -71.13 5.10 -6.11
N LEU A 177 -71.30 5.82 -4.99
CA LEU A 177 -72.53 5.83 -4.20
C LEU A 177 -73.73 6.34 -5.03
N ALA A 178 -73.52 7.36 -5.86
CA ALA A 178 -74.55 7.89 -6.77
C ALA A 178 -74.93 6.91 -7.91
N GLN A 179 -74.01 6.04 -8.34
CA GLN A 179 -74.34 4.92 -9.24
C GLN A 179 -75.16 3.85 -8.52
N MET A 180 -74.74 3.46 -7.31
CA MET A 180 -75.41 2.46 -6.47
C MET A 180 -76.88 2.83 -6.20
N ARG A 181 -77.14 4.08 -5.78
CA ARG A 181 -78.51 4.58 -5.48
C ARG A 181 -79.48 4.58 -6.69
N LYS A 182 -78.98 4.47 -7.93
CA LYS A 182 -79.81 4.63 -9.16
C LYS A 182 -80.22 3.31 -9.84
N MET A 183 -79.84 2.14 -9.33
CA MET A 183 -80.10 0.84 -10.00
C MET A 183 -81.17 -0.01 -9.30
N LYS A 184 -82.09 -0.61 -10.10
CA LYS A 184 -83.07 -1.61 -9.63
C LYS A 184 -82.48 -3.03 -9.64
N MET A 185 -81.91 -3.48 -8.52
CA MET A 185 -81.71 -4.89 -8.05
C MET A 185 -81.17 -6.01 -9.00
N LYS A 186 -80.98 -5.80 -10.31
CA LYS A 186 -80.68 -6.86 -11.31
C LYS A 186 -79.26 -6.88 -11.85
N LYS A 187 -78.32 -6.15 -11.23
CA LYS A 187 -76.88 -6.28 -11.51
C LYS A 187 -76.08 -6.34 -10.22
N THR A 188 -75.14 -7.28 -10.16
CA THR A 188 -74.09 -7.31 -9.14
C THR A 188 -73.23 -6.06 -9.28
N ILE A 189 -73.15 -5.25 -8.23
CA ILE A 189 -72.13 -4.22 -8.11
C ILE A 189 -71.02 -4.80 -7.24
N THR A 190 -69.78 -4.67 -7.69
CA THR A 190 -68.59 -4.79 -6.86
C THR A 190 -67.72 -3.57 -7.11
N PHE A 191 -67.13 -3.02 -6.06
CA PHE A 191 -66.12 -1.97 -6.11
C PHE A 191 -64.96 -2.39 -5.22
N ARG A 192 -63.73 -2.29 -5.71
CA ARG A 192 -62.52 -2.44 -4.91
C ARG A 192 -61.54 -1.32 -5.22
N ALA A 193 -60.94 -0.74 -4.18
CA ALA A 193 -59.89 0.27 -4.31
C ALA A 193 -59.09 0.39 -3.00
N ASP A 194 -57.77 0.59 -3.14
CA ASP A 194 -56.97 1.26 -2.11
C ASP A 194 -57.45 2.71 -2.05
N ILE A 195 -58.04 3.14 -0.93
CA ILE A 195 -58.43 4.54 -0.69
C ILE A 195 -57.90 5.03 0.65
N GLN A 196 -57.78 6.34 0.79
CA GLN A 196 -57.48 6.96 2.08
C GLN A 196 -58.79 7.35 2.81
N VAL A 197 -58.84 7.05 4.10
CA VAL A 197 -59.92 7.43 5.05
C VAL A 197 -59.33 8.24 6.19
N ILE A 198 -60.17 9.03 6.85
CA ILE A 198 -59.82 9.75 8.08
C ILE A 198 -60.46 8.99 9.24
N ASP A 199 -59.64 8.59 10.22
CA ASP A 199 -60.12 7.89 11.41
C ASP A 199 -60.79 8.86 12.41
N GLY A 200 -61.48 8.31 13.42
CA GLY A 200 -62.21 9.08 14.42
C GLY A 200 -61.37 10.03 15.29
N TYR A 201 -60.04 9.95 15.17
CA TYR A 201 -59.05 10.82 15.82
C TYR A 201 -58.44 11.86 14.85
N GLY A 202 -58.74 11.78 13.55
CA GLY A 202 -58.26 12.70 12.52
C GLY A 202 -57.07 12.19 11.69
N ASN A 203 -56.61 10.96 11.88
CA ASN A 203 -55.45 10.43 11.13
C ASN A 203 -55.87 9.86 9.77
N SER A 204 -55.09 10.14 8.73
CA SER A 204 -55.33 9.61 7.38
C SER A 204 -54.75 8.19 7.22
N ARG A 205 -55.61 7.17 7.19
CA ARG A 205 -55.26 5.75 7.00
C ARG A 205 -55.51 5.29 5.56
N TRP A 206 -54.67 4.41 5.04
CA TRP A 206 -54.94 3.68 3.80
C TRP A 206 -55.73 2.40 4.10
N ILE A 207 -56.82 2.18 3.37
CA ILE A 207 -57.60 0.95 3.44
C ILE A 207 -57.75 0.29 2.06
N ASP A 208 -57.68 -1.03 2.01
CA ASP A 208 -58.18 -1.84 0.89
C ASP A 208 -59.68 -2.06 1.11
N LEU A 209 -60.49 -1.20 0.48
CA LEU A 209 -61.96 -1.28 0.52
C LEU A 209 -62.46 -2.19 -0.60
N THR A 210 -63.26 -3.20 -0.25
CA THR A 210 -64.10 -3.96 -1.17
C THR A 210 -65.56 -3.85 -0.75
N THR A 211 -66.50 -3.55 -1.67
CA THR A 211 -67.95 -3.49 -1.37
C THR A 211 -68.79 -4.08 -2.49
N SER A 212 -69.91 -4.72 -2.12
CA SER A 212 -70.88 -5.37 -3.01
C SER A 212 -72.31 -5.33 -2.47
N ASN A 213 -73.29 -5.74 -3.28
CA ASN A 213 -74.70 -5.81 -2.87
C ASN A 213 -74.90 -6.80 -1.70
N ALA A 214 -75.73 -6.45 -0.70
CA ALA A 214 -76.21 -7.37 0.32
C ALA A 214 -77.49 -8.12 -0.13
N TYR A 215 -77.92 -9.12 0.65
CA TYR A 215 -79.02 -10.03 0.29
C TYR A 215 -80.43 -9.45 0.47
N GLU A 216 -80.58 -8.41 1.31
CA GLU A 216 -81.88 -7.76 1.57
C GLU A 216 -81.92 -6.27 1.15
N LYS A 217 -83.16 -5.76 1.06
CA LYS A 217 -83.58 -4.46 0.49
C LYS A 217 -82.51 -3.35 0.54
N SER A 218 -82.03 -2.94 -0.64
CA SER A 218 -81.32 -1.67 -0.88
C SER A 218 -80.07 -1.42 -0.02
N SER A 219 -79.37 -2.48 0.41
CA SER A 219 -78.16 -2.38 1.24
C SER A 219 -76.94 -3.00 0.56
N PHE A 220 -75.75 -2.56 0.99
CA PHE A 220 -74.45 -2.99 0.46
C PHE A 220 -73.56 -3.43 1.61
N ILE A 221 -72.89 -4.57 1.46
CA ILE A 221 -71.84 -5.02 2.38
C ILE A 221 -70.49 -4.45 1.92
N ALA A 222 -69.64 -4.11 2.87
CA ALA A 222 -68.31 -3.58 2.66
C ALA A 222 -67.31 -4.25 3.62
N THR A 223 -66.10 -4.48 3.13
CA THR A 223 -64.97 -5.07 3.83
C THR A 223 -63.78 -4.13 3.69
N ILE A 224 -63.11 -3.82 4.79
CA ILE A 224 -61.94 -2.93 4.85
C ILE A 224 -60.79 -3.59 5.62
N ASN A 225 -59.57 -3.40 5.14
CA ASN A 225 -58.34 -3.77 5.84
C ASN A 225 -57.43 -2.54 5.88
N ASP A 226 -56.85 -2.20 7.04
CA ASP A 226 -55.79 -1.18 7.10
C ASP A 226 -54.53 -1.71 6.38
N ILE A 227 -53.97 -0.89 5.49
CA ILE A 227 -52.78 -1.22 4.71
C ILE A 227 -51.70 -0.13 4.83
N THR A 228 -51.84 0.78 5.80
CA THR A 228 -50.99 1.97 5.99
C THR A 228 -49.53 1.60 6.23
N GLU A 229 -49.26 0.70 7.18
CA GLU A 229 -47.90 0.22 7.48
C GLU A 229 -47.25 -0.44 6.25
N ARG A 230 -48.02 -1.21 5.48
CA ARG A 230 -47.56 -1.90 4.27
C ARG A 230 -47.18 -0.91 3.15
N LYS A 231 -47.87 0.23 3.03
CA LYS A 231 -47.50 1.30 2.09
C LYS A 231 -46.19 1.96 2.54
N LEU A 232 -46.13 2.42 3.79
CA LEU A 232 -44.97 3.09 4.37
C LEU A 232 -43.69 2.24 4.30
N ALA A 233 -43.78 0.94 4.60
CA ALA A 233 -42.64 0.02 4.53
C ALA A 233 -42.12 -0.17 3.08
N ASN A 234 -43.02 -0.21 2.09
CA ASN A 234 -42.63 -0.29 0.68
C ASN A 234 -41.93 1.00 0.21
N ASP A 235 -42.43 2.17 0.62
CA ASP A 235 -41.85 3.46 0.26
C ASP A 235 -40.45 3.63 0.88
N GLN A 236 -40.28 3.24 2.15
CA GLN A 236 -38.97 3.18 2.83
C GLN A 236 -37.99 2.24 2.13
N LEU A 237 -38.44 1.06 1.71
CA LEU A 237 -37.61 0.09 0.99
C LEU A 237 -37.15 0.62 -0.39
N GLN A 238 -38.02 1.36 -1.09
CA GLN A 238 -37.64 2.01 -2.36
C GLN A 238 -36.56 3.08 -2.18
N GLU A 239 -36.67 3.95 -1.16
CA GLU A 239 -35.63 4.95 -0.89
C GLU A 239 -34.32 4.31 -0.39
N ALA A 240 -34.39 3.24 0.42
CA ALA A 240 -33.21 2.48 0.84
C ALA A 240 -32.46 1.87 -0.37
N ASN A 241 -33.19 1.28 -1.33
CA ASN A 241 -32.59 0.71 -2.53
C ASN A 241 -31.92 1.79 -3.40
N LYS A 242 -32.59 2.93 -3.65
CA LYS A 242 -32.00 4.07 -4.39
C LYS A 242 -30.72 4.60 -3.74
N LEU A 243 -30.64 4.58 -2.40
CA LEU A 243 -29.44 4.98 -1.66
C LEU A 243 -28.30 3.95 -1.78
N ILE A 244 -28.63 2.66 -1.79
CA ILE A 244 -27.67 1.56 -1.99
C ILE A 244 -27.09 1.61 -3.41
N GLU A 245 -27.93 1.81 -4.44
CA GLU A 245 -27.51 1.97 -5.83
C GLU A 245 -26.47 3.10 -5.99
N ARG A 246 -26.80 4.31 -5.51
CA ARG A 246 -25.89 5.47 -5.53
C ARG A 246 -24.57 5.20 -4.79
N ARG A 247 -24.61 4.49 -3.65
CA ARG A 247 -23.39 4.11 -2.92
C ARG A 247 -22.54 3.09 -3.67
N ASN A 248 -23.17 2.14 -4.37
CA ASN A 248 -22.46 1.16 -5.19
C ASN A 248 -21.78 1.82 -6.40
N GLU A 249 -22.43 2.79 -7.05
CA GLU A 249 -21.83 3.61 -8.11
C GLU A 249 -20.59 4.38 -7.61
N GLN A 250 -20.73 5.08 -6.47
CA GLN A 250 -19.61 5.79 -5.83
C GLN A 250 -18.46 4.86 -5.44
N LEU A 251 -18.76 3.68 -4.88
CA LEU A 251 -17.75 2.69 -4.51
C LEU A 251 -17.01 2.15 -5.75
N ASN A 252 -17.72 1.86 -6.84
CA ASN A 252 -17.12 1.39 -8.08
C ASN A 252 -16.19 2.44 -8.72
N LEU A 253 -16.53 3.73 -8.63
CA LEU A 253 -15.66 4.84 -9.05
C LEU A 253 -14.37 4.87 -8.22
N VAL A 254 -14.47 4.82 -6.88
CA VAL A 254 -13.30 4.81 -5.98
C VAL A 254 -12.43 3.58 -6.20
N LEU A 255 -13.01 2.39 -6.32
CA LEU A 255 -12.27 1.15 -6.62
C LEU A 255 -11.53 1.22 -7.96
N THR A 256 -12.10 1.90 -8.96
CA THR A 256 -11.46 2.10 -10.27
C THR A 256 -10.30 3.09 -10.19
N GLN A 257 -10.42 4.16 -9.40
CA GLN A 257 -9.33 5.11 -9.15
C GLN A 257 -8.18 4.44 -8.37
N PHE A 258 -8.50 3.69 -7.31
CA PHE A 258 -7.53 3.00 -6.48
C PHE A 258 -6.71 1.95 -7.26
N LYS A 259 -7.35 1.18 -8.16
CA LYS A 259 -6.64 0.24 -9.05
C LYS A 259 -5.60 0.94 -9.93
N LYS A 260 -5.99 2.05 -10.58
CA LYS A 260 -5.05 2.84 -11.41
C LYS A 260 -3.87 3.39 -10.60
N GLN A 261 -4.12 3.85 -9.37
CA GLN A 261 -3.06 4.30 -8.46
C GLN A 261 -2.12 3.17 -8.05
N GLN A 262 -2.62 1.95 -7.85
CA GLN A 262 -1.74 0.78 -7.60
C GLN A 262 -0.92 0.40 -8.83
N GLU A 263 -1.51 0.39 -10.03
CA GLU A 263 -0.81 0.12 -11.29
C GLU A 263 0.33 1.13 -11.53
N GLU A 264 0.07 2.42 -11.29
CA GLU A 264 1.07 3.49 -11.41
C GLU A 264 2.17 3.37 -10.34
N LEU A 265 1.82 3.09 -9.08
CA LEU A 265 2.78 2.93 -7.99
C LEU A 265 3.70 1.72 -8.17
N ILE A 266 3.17 0.61 -8.70
CA ILE A 266 3.96 -0.58 -9.07
C ILE A 266 5.00 -0.21 -10.13
N LYS A 267 4.58 0.52 -11.17
CA LYS A 267 5.51 0.98 -12.23
C LYS A 267 6.59 1.91 -11.66
N GLN A 268 6.22 2.92 -10.87
CA GLN A 268 7.18 3.84 -10.25
C GLN A 268 8.18 3.12 -9.35
N SER A 269 7.76 2.06 -8.65
CA SER A 269 8.63 1.21 -7.83
C SER A 269 9.66 0.42 -8.66
N GLU A 270 9.26 -0.08 -9.85
CA GLU A 270 10.17 -0.77 -10.77
C GLU A 270 11.15 0.19 -11.46
N ASP A 271 10.68 1.34 -11.94
CA ASP A 271 11.52 2.40 -12.51
C ASP A 271 12.57 2.87 -11.46
N LEU A 272 12.16 3.03 -10.18
CA LEU A 272 13.06 3.40 -9.08
C LEU A 272 14.07 2.29 -8.73
N ARG A 273 13.67 1.01 -8.79
CA ARG A 273 14.60 -0.13 -8.60
C ARG A 273 15.72 -0.11 -9.64
N LEU A 274 15.35 0.04 -10.92
CA LEU A 274 16.29 0.09 -12.03
C LEU A 274 17.23 1.31 -11.94
N ALA A 275 16.72 2.47 -11.52
CA ALA A 275 17.55 3.66 -11.27
C ALA A 275 18.57 3.42 -10.14
N ASN A 276 18.15 2.81 -9.02
CA ASN A 276 19.05 2.50 -7.90
C ASN A 276 20.14 1.47 -8.29
N GLU A 277 19.79 0.45 -9.06
CA GLU A 277 20.77 -0.52 -9.59
C GLU A 277 21.81 0.14 -10.53
N ALA A 278 21.40 1.12 -11.33
CA ALA A 278 22.30 1.88 -12.19
C ALA A 278 23.21 2.83 -11.38
N ILE A 279 22.66 3.47 -10.34
CA ILE A 279 23.42 4.34 -9.43
C ILE A 279 24.50 3.53 -8.68
N SER A 280 24.18 2.34 -8.14
CA SER A 280 25.17 1.47 -7.45
C SER A 280 26.37 1.15 -8.35
N LYS A 281 26.10 0.70 -9.59
CA LYS A 281 27.15 0.39 -10.58
C LYS A 281 28.00 1.63 -10.92
N SER A 282 27.38 2.79 -11.02
CA SER A 282 28.08 4.06 -11.26
C SER A 282 28.96 4.49 -10.08
N GLN A 283 28.51 4.26 -8.84
CA GLN A 283 29.27 4.50 -7.62
C GLN A 283 30.49 3.56 -7.50
N GLU A 284 30.31 2.26 -7.78
CA GLU A 284 31.40 1.27 -7.82
C GLU A 284 32.47 1.64 -8.86
N GLU A 285 32.05 2.06 -10.07
CA GLU A 285 32.98 2.57 -11.09
C GLU A 285 33.70 3.85 -10.65
N LEU A 286 33.00 4.78 -9.98
CA LEU A 286 33.56 6.04 -9.52
C LEU A 286 34.60 5.81 -8.41
N GLU A 287 34.30 4.95 -7.43
CA GLU A 287 35.25 4.59 -6.37
C GLU A 287 36.50 3.92 -6.95
N ARG A 288 36.33 3.02 -7.93
CA ARG A 288 37.45 2.39 -8.66
C ARG A 288 38.28 3.41 -9.44
N LYS A 289 37.66 4.40 -10.08
CA LYS A 289 38.36 5.48 -10.80
C LYS A 289 39.12 6.39 -9.83
N ASN A 290 38.52 6.76 -8.70
CA ASN A 290 39.14 7.59 -7.68
C ASN A 290 40.41 6.93 -7.11
N LYS A 291 40.35 5.64 -6.74
CA LYS A 291 41.52 4.88 -6.26
C LYS A 291 42.68 4.80 -7.28
N ILE A 292 42.37 4.84 -8.58
CA ILE A 292 43.38 4.90 -9.65
C ILE A 292 43.96 6.33 -9.78
N ILE A 293 43.16 7.37 -9.55
CA ILE A 293 43.61 8.76 -9.55
C ILE A 293 44.47 9.06 -8.32
N GLU A 294 44.04 8.66 -7.13
CA GLU A 294 44.78 8.80 -5.86
C GLU A 294 46.19 8.23 -5.99
N ARG A 295 46.31 6.96 -6.37
CA ARG A 295 47.61 6.30 -6.58
C ARG A 295 48.47 6.98 -7.64
N LYS A 296 47.88 7.44 -8.75
CA LYS A 296 48.62 8.20 -9.78
C LYS A 296 49.14 9.53 -9.24
N ASN A 297 48.38 10.20 -8.38
CA ASN A 297 48.81 11.44 -7.75
C ASN A 297 49.95 11.18 -6.76
N GLU A 298 49.93 10.08 -6.00
CA GLU A 298 51.05 9.63 -5.16
C GLU A 298 52.32 9.36 -6.01
N ASP A 299 52.21 8.57 -7.08
CA ASP A 299 53.32 8.25 -8.00
C ASP A 299 53.92 9.52 -8.65
N ILE A 300 53.07 10.48 -9.04
CA ILE A 300 53.47 11.79 -9.60
C ILE A 300 54.16 12.64 -8.52
N LEU A 301 53.57 12.78 -7.33
CA LEU A 301 54.16 13.57 -6.24
C LEU A 301 55.51 13.00 -5.79
N ALA A 302 55.67 11.68 -5.73
CA ALA A 302 56.95 11.04 -5.46
C ALA A 302 58.01 11.37 -6.54
N SER A 303 57.59 11.41 -7.81
CA SER A 303 58.44 11.75 -8.95
C SER A 303 58.89 13.22 -8.93
N ILE A 304 57.99 14.17 -8.62
CA ILE A 304 58.34 15.60 -8.54
C ILE A 304 59.22 15.87 -7.31
N ASN A 305 58.98 15.20 -6.17
CA ASN A 305 59.87 15.28 -5.01
C ASN A 305 61.23 14.59 -5.23
N TYR A 306 61.37 13.73 -6.25
CA TYR A 306 62.67 13.27 -6.72
C TYR A 306 63.37 14.35 -7.58
N ALA A 307 62.66 14.98 -8.52
CA ALA A 307 63.18 16.10 -9.30
C ALA A 307 63.66 17.27 -8.40
N LYS A 308 62.91 17.60 -7.34
CA LYS A 308 63.30 18.61 -6.34
C LYS A 308 64.66 18.32 -5.70
N ARG A 309 64.92 17.07 -5.33
CA ARG A 309 66.20 16.67 -4.73
C ARG A 309 67.37 16.78 -5.71
N ILE A 310 67.13 16.59 -7.00
CA ILE A 310 68.14 16.83 -8.06
C ILE A 310 68.41 18.34 -8.20
N GLN A 311 67.36 19.16 -8.32
CA GLN A 311 67.51 20.62 -8.44
C GLN A 311 68.21 21.22 -7.22
N GLN A 312 67.82 20.83 -6.01
CA GLN A 312 68.47 21.28 -4.77
C GLN A 312 69.92 20.84 -4.62
N ALA A 313 70.37 19.78 -5.32
CA ALA A 313 71.76 19.32 -5.32
C ALA A 313 72.62 19.98 -6.42
N ILE A 314 72.03 20.87 -7.24
CA ILE A 314 72.68 21.59 -8.34
C ILE A 314 72.72 23.12 -8.07
N LEU A 315 71.89 23.62 -7.16
CA LEU A 315 72.05 24.96 -6.55
C LEU A 315 73.30 24.97 -5.63
N PRO A 316 74.11 26.03 -5.63
CA PRO A 316 75.30 26.12 -4.77
C PRO A 316 74.90 26.21 -3.29
N THR A 317 75.65 25.56 -2.40
CA THR A 317 75.35 25.56 -0.96
C THR A 317 75.74 26.88 -0.29
N THR A 318 75.18 27.17 0.90
CA THR A 318 75.55 28.34 1.69
C THR A 318 77.06 28.42 1.91
N GLU A 319 77.70 27.28 2.25
CA GLU A 319 79.14 27.19 2.49
C GLU A 319 79.99 27.38 1.22
N GLU A 320 79.40 27.28 0.03
CA GLU A 320 80.04 27.63 -1.24
C GLU A 320 79.87 29.11 -1.56
N ILE A 321 78.67 29.67 -1.35
CA ILE A 321 78.37 31.09 -1.57
C ILE A 321 79.17 31.98 -0.60
N ASP A 322 79.31 31.58 0.66
CA ASP A 322 80.12 32.27 1.70
C ASP A 322 81.61 32.38 1.33
N ARG A 323 82.12 31.55 0.40
CA ARG A 323 83.49 31.64 -0.13
C ARG A 323 83.61 32.64 -1.28
N VAL A 324 82.50 33.15 -1.78
CA VAL A 324 82.40 34.07 -2.93
C VAL A 324 81.90 35.44 -2.50
N LEU A 325 80.88 35.50 -1.63
CA LEU A 325 80.20 36.71 -1.17
C LEU A 325 80.28 36.83 0.36
N SER A 326 80.43 38.06 0.87
CA SER A 326 80.64 38.34 2.31
C SER A 326 79.49 39.05 3.02
N ASP A 327 78.63 39.78 2.29
CA ASP A 327 77.42 40.43 2.82
C ASP A 327 76.33 40.31 1.74
N TYR A 328 75.46 39.30 1.88
CA TYR A 328 74.43 38.96 0.88
C TYR A 328 73.17 38.38 1.54
N PHE A 329 72.07 38.33 0.79
CA PHE A 329 70.95 37.41 1.05
C PHE A 329 70.47 36.75 -0.25
N ILE A 330 69.85 35.58 -0.10
CA ILE A 330 69.03 34.95 -1.15
C ILE A 330 67.62 34.73 -0.59
N MET A 331 66.63 35.35 -1.22
CA MET A 331 65.21 35.06 -1.07
C MET A 331 64.79 34.24 -2.29
N TYR A 332 64.48 32.96 -2.08
CA TYR A 332 64.09 32.02 -3.13
C TYR A 332 62.83 31.28 -2.69
N LYS A 333 61.72 31.54 -3.39
CA LYS A 333 60.40 30.97 -3.13
C LYS A 333 59.84 30.44 -4.44
N PRO A 334 60.01 29.13 -4.74
CA PRO A 334 59.37 28.52 -5.89
C PRO A 334 57.84 28.57 -5.81
N LEU A 335 57.17 28.67 -6.95
CA LEU A 335 55.71 28.55 -7.08
C LEU A 335 55.26 27.11 -6.81
N ASP A 336 55.95 26.17 -7.43
CA ASP A 336 55.68 24.75 -7.42
C ASP A 336 56.65 23.98 -6.48
N ILE A 337 56.55 22.66 -6.46
CA ILE A 337 57.52 21.80 -5.74
C ILE A 337 58.95 21.99 -6.29
N VAL A 338 59.09 22.40 -7.57
CA VAL A 338 60.34 22.72 -8.28
C VAL A 338 60.16 24.02 -9.08
N SER A 339 61.24 24.72 -9.34
CA SER A 339 61.26 26.10 -9.88
C SER A 339 61.80 26.16 -11.31
N GLY A 340 61.37 27.12 -12.11
CA GLY A 340 62.12 27.61 -13.27
C GLY A 340 63.31 28.47 -12.85
N ASP A 341 63.11 29.32 -11.85
CA ASP A 341 64.14 30.20 -11.31
C ASP A 341 65.35 29.44 -10.74
N PHE A 342 66.55 29.98 -10.92
CA PHE A 342 67.71 29.57 -10.15
C PHE A 342 68.74 30.69 -9.97
N TYR A 343 69.48 30.62 -8.86
CA TYR A 343 70.68 31.42 -8.62
C TYR A 343 71.92 30.57 -8.88
N TRP A 344 72.99 31.21 -9.34
CA TRP A 344 74.28 30.56 -9.59
C TRP A 344 75.42 31.49 -9.18
N VAL A 345 76.43 30.94 -8.52
CA VAL A 345 77.52 31.69 -7.89
C VAL A 345 78.85 30.94 -8.05
N THR A 346 79.92 31.63 -8.45
CA THR A 346 81.29 31.06 -8.47
C THR A 346 82.35 32.14 -8.22
N ARG A 347 83.58 31.71 -7.89
CA ARG A 347 84.79 32.55 -7.87
C ARG A 347 85.76 32.07 -8.95
N LYS A 348 86.11 32.95 -9.90
CA LYS A 348 87.03 32.64 -11.01
C LYS A 348 87.93 33.83 -11.31
N HIS A 349 89.24 33.62 -11.45
CA HIS A 349 90.23 34.65 -11.81
C HIS A 349 90.12 35.96 -10.98
N TYR A 350 90.10 35.84 -9.65
CA TYR A 350 89.89 36.96 -8.71
C TYR A 350 88.58 37.74 -8.90
N LYS A 351 87.60 37.20 -9.64
CA LYS A 351 86.23 37.71 -9.67
C LYS A 351 85.29 36.82 -8.87
N ALA A 352 84.40 37.42 -8.09
CA ALA A 352 83.13 36.79 -7.75
C ALA A 352 82.16 36.96 -8.92
N ILE A 353 81.37 35.94 -9.21
CA ILE A 353 80.38 35.96 -10.30
C ILE A 353 79.05 35.46 -9.72
N VAL A 354 77.99 36.22 -9.96
CA VAL A 354 76.63 35.96 -9.46
C VAL A 354 75.64 36.11 -10.60
N ALA A 355 74.77 35.13 -10.79
CA ALA A 355 73.66 35.18 -11.71
C ALA A 355 72.34 34.90 -10.99
N VAL A 356 71.30 35.63 -11.38
CA VAL A 356 69.89 35.29 -11.14
C VAL A 356 69.27 34.99 -12.50
N VAL A 357 68.62 33.83 -12.59
CA VAL A 357 68.11 33.27 -13.84
C VAL A 357 66.65 32.91 -13.67
N ASP A 358 65.86 33.25 -14.68
CA ASP A 358 64.43 33.08 -14.86
C ASP A 358 64.26 32.19 -16.09
N CYS A 359 63.66 31.00 -15.97
CA CYS A 359 63.54 30.05 -17.08
C CYS A 359 62.11 30.00 -17.63
N THR A 360 61.97 29.79 -18.94
CA THR A 360 60.66 29.76 -19.60
C THR A 360 59.74 28.68 -19.01
N GLY A 361 58.77 29.13 -18.21
CA GLY A 361 57.75 28.31 -17.59
C GLY A 361 58.16 27.71 -16.23
N HIS A 362 57.21 27.67 -15.30
CA HIS A 362 57.38 27.13 -13.95
C HIS A 362 57.33 25.58 -13.90
N GLY A 363 57.57 25.01 -12.72
CA GLY A 363 57.39 23.58 -12.47
C GLY A 363 58.39 22.69 -13.22
N ILE A 364 57.96 21.50 -13.67
CA ILE A 364 58.87 20.48 -14.21
C ILE A 364 59.65 20.94 -15.46
N PRO A 365 59.04 21.60 -16.48
CA PRO A 365 59.79 22.08 -17.65
C PRO A 365 60.83 23.14 -17.28
N GLY A 366 60.44 24.12 -16.45
CA GLY A 366 61.35 25.13 -15.89
C GLY A 366 62.52 24.51 -15.14
N ALA A 367 62.25 23.50 -14.30
CA ALA A 367 63.29 22.80 -13.56
C ALA A 367 64.33 22.12 -14.48
N PHE A 368 63.92 21.55 -15.62
CA PHE A 368 64.87 21.02 -16.61
C PHE A 368 65.70 22.12 -17.27
N MET A 369 65.11 23.28 -17.59
CA MET A 369 65.83 24.45 -18.10
C MET A 369 66.83 25.01 -17.06
N SER A 370 66.44 25.02 -15.78
CA SER A 370 67.29 25.37 -14.64
C SER A 370 68.54 24.47 -14.54
N LEU A 371 68.40 23.15 -14.74
CA LEU A 371 69.56 22.26 -14.75
C LEU A 371 70.50 22.52 -15.95
N ILE A 372 69.93 22.73 -17.15
CA ILE A 372 70.70 23.00 -18.38
C ILE A 372 71.44 24.34 -18.27
N GLY A 373 70.79 25.38 -17.75
CA GLY A 373 71.41 26.69 -17.55
C GLY A 373 72.57 26.65 -16.55
N ASN A 374 72.41 25.92 -15.45
CA ASN A 374 73.45 25.75 -14.44
C ASN A 374 74.68 24.99 -14.97
N ASP A 375 74.47 23.86 -15.68
CA ASP A 375 75.56 23.08 -16.28
C ASP A 375 76.33 23.89 -17.35
N LEU A 376 75.62 24.63 -18.21
CA LEU A 376 76.25 25.48 -19.22
C LEU A 376 76.99 26.69 -18.61
N LEU A 377 76.47 27.33 -17.56
CA LEU A 377 77.20 28.38 -16.83
C LEU A 377 78.50 27.83 -16.20
N ASN A 378 78.44 26.62 -15.62
CA ASN A 378 79.63 25.92 -15.13
C ASN A 378 80.63 25.62 -16.26
N GLU A 379 80.17 25.12 -17.43
CA GLU A 379 81.07 24.86 -18.55
C GLU A 379 81.74 26.15 -19.06
N ILE A 380 80.97 27.22 -19.28
CA ILE A 380 81.46 28.49 -19.84
C ILE A 380 82.44 29.19 -18.90
N VAL A 381 82.11 29.27 -17.60
CA VAL A 381 82.92 30.06 -16.65
C VAL A 381 84.01 29.22 -15.99
N ASN A 382 83.70 28.01 -15.53
CA ASN A 382 84.66 27.20 -14.78
C ASN A 382 85.58 26.40 -15.71
N THR A 383 85.10 25.91 -16.86
CA THR A 383 85.90 25.11 -17.82
C THR A 383 86.48 25.94 -18.97
N ARG A 384 85.67 26.75 -19.68
CA ARG A 384 86.15 27.63 -20.78
C ARG A 384 86.80 28.93 -20.27
N ASN A 385 86.69 29.23 -18.97
CA ASN A 385 87.33 30.35 -18.27
C ASN A 385 86.83 31.75 -18.69
N ILE A 386 85.60 31.87 -19.19
CA ILE A 386 85.03 33.14 -19.65
C ILE A 386 84.43 33.90 -18.45
N THR A 387 84.98 35.07 -18.14
CA THR A 387 84.67 35.85 -16.92
C THR A 387 84.28 37.31 -17.18
N SER A 388 83.73 37.59 -18.37
CA SER A 388 83.15 38.89 -18.72
C SER A 388 81.65 38.68 -19.01
N PRO A 389 80.74 39.43 -18.36
CA PRO A 389 79.33 39.06 -18.27
C PRO A 389 78.63 39.00 -19.63
N GLU A 390 78.94 39.93 -20.54
CA GLU A 390 78.40 39.96 -21.90
C GLU A 390 78.84 38.75 -22.74
N LEU A 391 80.07 38.27 -22.54
CA LEU A 391 80.60 37.10 -23.23
C LEU A 391 80.03 35.79 -22.66
N ILE A 392 79.73 35.74 -21.35
CA ILE A 392 79.02 34.61 -20.75
C ILE A 392 77.61 34.50 -21.37
N LEU A 393 76.90 35.63 -21.51
CA LEU A 393 75.58 35.65 -22.16
C LEU A 393 75.65 35.33 -23.67
N GLU A 394 76.65 35.83 -24.40
CA GLU A 394 76.85 35.46 -25.82
C GLU A 394 77.06 33.94 -25.99
N GLU A 395 77.87 33.29 -25.14
CA GLU A 395 78.12 31.84 -25.22
C GLU A 395 76.93 31.00 -24.74
N LEU A 396 76.35 31.35 -23.59
CA LEU A 396 75.20 30.64 -23.00
C LEU A 396 74.03 30.59 -23.98
N ARG A 397 73.80 31.68 -24.72
CA ARG A 397 72.76 31.76 -25.75
C ARG A 397 73.02 30.82 -26.93
N LYS A 398 74.26 30.71 -27.41
CA LYS A 398 74.65 29.76 -28.47
C LYS A 398 74.48 28.32 -27.98
N ASP A 399 74.80 28.06 -26.72
CA ASP A 399 74.78 26.72 -26.15
C ASP A 399 73.39 26.21 -25.79
N VAL A 400 72.51 27.04 -25.25
CA VAL A 400 71.09 26.71 -25.09
C VAL A 400 70.46 26.40 -26.45
N GLN A 401 70.70 27.22 -27.48
CA GLN A 401 70.24 26.95 -28.85
C GLN A 401 70.81 25.62 -29.41
N ARG A 402 72.08 25.31 -29.13
CA ARG A 402 72.78 24.08 -29.56
C ARG A 402 72.25 22.83 -28.87
N VAL A 403 72.07 22.86 -27.55
CA VAL A 403 71.59 21.74 -26.73
C VAL A 403 70.13 21.41 -27.07
N LEU A 404 69.27 22.43 -27.14
CA LEU A 404 67.84 22.29 -27.46
C LEU A 404 67.55 22.16 -28.97
N ARG A 405 68.59 22.28 -29.82
CA ARG A 405 68.56 22.18 -31.29
C ARG A 405 67.58 23.16 -31.96
N GLN A 406 67.47 24.36 -31.39
CA GLN A 406 66.47 25.36 -31.74
C GLN A 406 66.65 25.83 -33.20
N GLY A 407 65.54 25.98 -33.91
CA GLY A 407 65.54 26.18 -35.37
C GLY A 407 65.49 24.88 -36.18
N THR A 408 65.68 23.71 -35.54
CA THR A 408 65.33 22.39 -36.10
C THR A 408 64.23 21.67 -35.32
N THR A 409 64.08 22.01 -34.03
CA THR A 409 63.01 21.55 -33.14
C THR A 409 61.92 22.62 -32.97
N LEU A 410 60.76 22.20 -32.47
CA LEU A 410 59.69 23.12 -32.03
C LEU A 410 59.99 23.80 -30.67
N VAL A 411 61.05 23.37 -29.98
CA VAL A 411 61.50 23.91 -28.69
C VAL A 411 61.99 25.35 -28.90
N GLN A 412 61.44 26.29 -28.14
CA GLN A 412 61.82 27.72 -28.17
C GLN A 412 62.16 28.26 -26.77
N ASP A 413 62.08 27.39 -25.77
CA ASP A 413 62.32 27.62 -24.36
C ASP A 413 63.72 28.19 -24.12
N GLY A 414 63.81 29.08 -23.14
CA GLY A 414 65.02 29.84 -22.87
C GLY A 414 65.05 30.32 -21.43
N MET A 415 65.81 31.39 -21.22
CA MET A 415 65.93 32.06 -19.93
C MET A 415 66.23 33.55 -20.10
N ASP A 416 65.71 34.35 -19.17
CA ASP A 416 66.18 35.71 -18.92
C ASP A 416 67.10 35.66 -17.68
N ILE A 417 68.17 36.45 -17.69
CA ILE A 417 69.28 36.32 -16.74
C ILE A 417 69.90 37.68 -16.48
N ALA A 418 70.13 37.99 -15.20
CA ALA A 418 70.91 39.13 -14.75
C ALA A 418 72.22 38.60 -14.15
N ILE A 419 73.37 38.91 -14.77
CA ILE A 419 74.68 38.39 -14.35
C ILE A 419 75.67 39.53 -14.03
N CYS A 420 76.30 39.41 -12.87
CA CYS A 420 77.33 40.32 -12.37
C CYS A 420 78.67 39.60 -12.22
N THR A 421 79.76 40.31 -12.50
CA THR A 421 81.11 39.93 -12.09
C THR A 421 81.73 41.06 -11.29
N ILE A 422 82.27 40.75 -10.12
CA ILE A 422 82.79 41.70 -9.13
C ILE A 422 84.28 41.41 -8.93
N ASP A 423 85.13 42.39 -9.17
CA ASP A 423 86.57 42.25 -8.91
C ASP A 423 86.86 42.14 -7.41
N GLN A 424 87.53 41.06 -7.01
CA GLN A 424 87.92 40.71 -5.65
C GLN A 424 89.39 40.25 -5.61
N PHE A 425 90.27 41.08 -6.17
CA PHE A 425 91.72 40.92 -6.03
C PHE A 425 92.22 41.57 -4.72
N PRO A 426 93.29 41.04 -4.08
CA PRO A 426 93.88 41.65 -2.88
C PRO A 426 94.35 43.10 -3.10
N GLU A 427 94.40 43.87 -2.01
CA GLU A 427 94.66 45.33 -2.00
C GLU A 427 95.97 45.71 -2.72
N GLU A 428 97.01 44.88 -2.56
CA GLU A 428 98.32 45.00 -3.21
C GLU A 428 98.27 44.99 -4.75
N TYR A 429 97.20 44.47 -5.36
CA TYR A 429 97.01 44.48 -6.81
C TYR A 429 96.28 45.72 -7.34
N LYS A 430 95.73 46.60 -6.48
CA LYS A 430 95.00 47.82 -6.91
C LYS A 430 95.87 48.81 -7.70
N GLU A 431 97.18 48.86 -7.46
CA GLU A 431 98.10 49.69 -8.25
C GLU A 431 98.30 49.16 -9.69
N ILE A 432 98.08 47.87 -9.92
CA ILE A 432 98.31 47.19 -11.21
C ILE A 432 97.00 47.00 -11.99
N LEU A 433 95.95 46.55 -11.31
CA LEU A 433 94.64 46.25 -11.90
C LEU A 433 93.66 47.42 -11.82
N GLY A 434 93.99 48.46 -11.04
CA GLY A 434 93.17 49.64 -10.82
C GLY A 434 92.12 49.44 -9.72
N LYS A 435 91.10 50.31 -9.74
CA LYS A 435 89.97 50.25 -8.81
C LYS A 435 89.13 49.00 -9.05
N PRO A 436 88.64 48.32 -7.99
CA PRO A 436 87.71 47.21 -8.14
C PRO A 436 86.42 47.72 -8.79
N LYS A 437 85.81 46.86 -9.61
CA LYS A 437 84.63 47.20 -10.40
C LYS A 437 83.59 46.07 -10.35
N LEU A 438 82.33 46.48 -10.50
CA LEU A 438 81.22 45.63 -10.82
C LEU A 438 80.94 45.76 -12.32
N GLU A 439 80.94 44.62 -13.02
CA GLU A 439 80.56 44.51 -14.42
C GLU A 439 79.26 43.71 -14.53
N PHE A 440 78.24 44.28 -15.16
CA PHE A 440 76.91 43.69 -15.35
C PHE A 440 76.60 43.50 -16.84
N ALA A 441 75.90 42.43 -17.17
CA ALA A 441 75.08 42.32 -18.38
C ALA A 441 73.79 41.56 -18.05
N GLY A 442 72.74 41.76 -18.83
CA GLY A 442 71.48 41.03 -18.65
C GLY A 442 70.78 40.71 -19.96
N ALA A 443 70.07 39.58 -19.98
CA ALA A 443 69.07 39.20 -20.96
C ALA A 443 67.71 39.35 -20.28
N GLY A 444 66.92 40.36 -20.69
CA GLY A 444 65.65 40.73 -20.06
C GLY A 444 65.79 41.32 -18.65
N ASN A 445 66.23 40.50 -17.70
CA ASN A 445 66.27 40.80 -16.28
C ASN A 445 67.24 41.96 -15.93
N PRO A 446 66.84 42.86 -15.00
CA PRO A 446 67.57 44.08 -14.68
C PRO A 446 68.54 43.91 -13.51
N ILE A 447 69.27 44.98 -13.21
CA ILE A 447 69.95 45.20 -11.92
C ILE A 447 69.49 46.54 -11.32
N VAL A 448 69.27 46.53 -10.00
CA VAL A 448 69.18 47.74 -9.17
C VAL A 448 70.50 47.88 -8.43
N LEU A 449 71.22 48.99 -8.62
CA LEU A 449 72.35 49.37 -7.77
C LEU A 449 72.00 50.60 -6.94
N ILE A 450 72.51 50.66 -5.72
CA ILE A 450 72.30 51.78 -4.79
C ILE A 450 73.65 52.15 -4.16
N GLN A 451 74.04 53.41 -4.37
CA GLN A 451 75.29 54.02 -3.93
C GLN A 451 74.97 55.47 -3.53
N ASN A 452 75.47 55.97 -2.40
CA ASN A 452 75.17 57.31 -1.88
C ASN A 452 73.66 57.66 -1.78
N ASN A 453 72.80 56.68 -1.46
CA ASN A 453 71.33 56.77 -1.51
C ASN A 453 70.72 57.06 -2.91
N GLU A 454 71.52 57.12 -3.98
CA GLU A 454 71.02 57.21 -5.35
C GLU A 454 70.77 55.82 -5.93
N ILE A 455 69.61 55.64 -6.59
CA ILE A 455 69.20 54.37 -7.18
C ILE A 455 69.43 54.35 -8.69
N LYS A 456 70.33 53.47 -9.14
CA LYS A 456 70.67 53.25 -10.54
C LYS A 456 70.02 51.96 -11.04
N TYR A 457 68.99 52.10 -11.87
CA TYR A 457 68.32 50.97 -12.51
C TYR A 457 68.87 50.75 -13.92
N ILE A 458 69.52 49.60 -14.15
CA ILE A 458 70.02 49.20 -15.47
C ILE A 458 69.17 48.02 -15.94
N ARG A 459 68.62 48.11 -17.15
CA ARG A 459 67.83 47.02 -17.77
C ARG A 459 68.77 46.02 -18.42
N GLY A 460 68.38 44.74 -18.45
CA GLY A 460 68.94 43.80 -19.41
C GLY A 460 68.59 44.19 -20.84
N ASP A 461 69.36 43.68 -21.80
CA ASP A 461 69.03 43.79 -23.22
C ASP A 461 67.79 42.95 -23.54
N ASN A 462 66.94 43.45 -24.44
CA ASN A 462 65.81 42.68 -24.96
C ASN A 462 66.30 41.67 -26.03
N ILE A 463 66.97 40.63 -25.52
CA ILE A 463 67.60 39.51 -26.23
C ILE A 463 67.54 38.30 -25.26
N PRO A 464 66.64 37.32 -25.46
CA PRO A 464 66.58 36.15 -24.58
C PRO A 464 67.77 35.21 -24.79
N ILE A 465 68.12 34.44 -23.76
CA ILE A 465 69.03 33.30 -23.86
C ILE A 465 68.23 32.08 -24.31
N GLY A 466 68.48 31.62 -25.54
CA GLY A 466 67.59 30.68 -26.22
C GLY A 466 66.62 31.38 -27.18
N GLY A 467 65.70 30.59 -27.75
CA GLY A 467 64.81 31.00 -28.84
C GLY A 467 65.55 31.24 -30.17
N TYR A 468 64.95 30.85 -31.30
CA TYR A 468 65.48 31.17 -32.63
C TYR A 468 64.64 32.26 -33.30
N HIS A 469 65.15 33.51 -33.31
CA HIS A 469 64.54 34.60 -34.06
C HIS A 469 65.60 35.38 -34.88
N PRO A 470 65.48 35.45 -36.23
CA PRO A 470 66.41 36.17 -37.10
C PRO A 470 66.63 37.67 -36.79
N ARG A 471 65.79 38.31 -35.97
CA ARG A 471 65.99 39.71 -35.53
C ARG A 471 67.03 39.87 -34.39
N HIS A 472 67.54 38.76 -33.87
CA HIS A 472 68.46 38.74 -32.72
C HIS A 472 69.76 37.97 -33.00
N THR A 473 70.05 37.58 -34.25
CA THR A 473 71.27 36.85 -34.62
C THR A 473 72.53 37.73 -34.62
N GLU A 474 72.38 39.02 -34.90
CA GLU A 474 73.50 40.00 -34.94
C GLU A 474 73.58 40.88 -33.68
N LYS A 475 72.59 40.80 -32.79
CA LYS A 475 72.59 41.56 -31.53
C LYS A 475 73.55 40.94 -30.52
N ARG A 476 74.33 41.79 -29.85
CA ARG A 476 75.23 41.47 -28.74
C ARG A 476 74.69 42.04 -27.43
N PHE A 477 75.17 41.51 -26.32
CA PHE A 477 74.87 42.03 -24.98
C PHE A 477 75.77 43.22 -24.63
N VAL A 478 75.23 44.20 -23.90
CA VAL A 478 75.95 45.39 -23.44
C VAL A 478 76.53 45.14 -22.05
N LYS A 479 77.86 45.22 -21.93
CA LYS A 479 78.50 45.29 -20.61
C LYS A 479 78.39 46.69 -20.03
N HIS A 480 77.83 46.79 -18.84
CA HIS A 480 77.85 47.97 -18.00
C HIS A 480 78.91 47.83 -16.91
N THR A 481 79.76 48.83 -16.73
CA THR A 481 80.80 48.85 -15.69
C THR A 481 80.52 49.97 -14.68
N LEU A 482 80.70 49.67 -13.39
CA LEU A 482 80.68 50.61 -12.27
C LEU A 482 81.95 50.39 -11.42
N PHE A 483 82.59 51.45 -10.95
CA PHE A 483 83.71 51.35 -10.01
C PHE A 483 83.20 51.33 -8.57
N ILE A 484 83.73 50.43 -7.76
CA ILE A 484 83.34 50.25 -6.35
C ILE A 484 84.24 51.17 -5.51
N ASP A 485 83.90 52.46 -5.56
CA ASP A 485 84.61 53.53 -4.82
C ASP A 485 84.04 53.73 -3.41
N GLU A 486 82.79 53.35 -3.20
CA GLU A 486 82.01 53.53 -1.97
C GLU A 486 81.13 52.29 -1.74
N PRO A 487 80.69 52.00 -0.49
CA PRO A 487 79.85 50.84 -0.18
C PRO A 487 78.59 50.80 -1.05
N THR A 488 78.53 49.81 -1.93
CA THR A 488 77.52 49.71 -2.99
C THR A 488 76.65 48.48 -2.74
N THR A 489 75.34 48.67 -2.69
CA THR A 489 74.38 47.56 -2.55
C THR A 489 73.69 47.34 -3.88
N PHE A 490 73.67 46.10 -4.38
CA PHE A 490 72.97 45.76 -5.61
C PHE A 490 72.01 44.58 -5.43
N TYR A 491 71.00 44.54 -6.31
CA TYR A 491 69.96 43.53 -6.32
C TYR A 491 69.73 43.00 -7.73
N LEU A 492 69.65 41.67 -7.82
CA LEU A 492 69.25 40.92 -8.99
C LEU A 492 67.94 40.19 -8.64
N PHE A 493 66.98 40.18 -9.55
CA PHE A 493 65.68 39.55 -9.31
C PHE A 493 65.03 39.09 -10.62
N THR A 494 64.21 38.04 -10.50
CA THR A 494 63.27 37.56 -11.53
C THR A 494 61.96 38.34 -11.44
N ASP A 495 61.06 38.17 -12.42
CA ASP A 495 59.90 39.06 -12.51
C ASP A 495 58.83 38.80 -11.42
N GLY A 496 58.74 37.58 -10.88
CA GLY A 496 57.65 37.18 -9.99
C GLY A 496 57.41 38.08 -8.78
N TYR A 497 58.47 38.65 -8.16
CA TYR A 497 58.27 39.60 -7.04
C TYR A 497 57.56 40.88 -7.50
N GLN A 498 57.96 41.45 -8.63
CA GLN A 498 57.36 42.68 -9.15
C GLN A 498 56.00 42.41 -9.82
N ASP A 499 55.81 41.23 -10.40
CA ASP A 499 54.61 40.94 -11.18
C ASP A 499 53.48 40.26 -10.41
N GLN A 500 53.73 39.86 -9.15
CA GLN A 500 52.75 39.33 -8.20
C GLN A 500 51.52 40.23 -8.01
N PHE A 501 50.33 39.64 -8.16
CA PHE A 501 49.04 40.29 -7.85
C PHE A 501 48.74 40.31 -6.35
N GLY A 502 48.08 41.36 -5.87
CA GLY A 502 47.76 41.55 -4.45
C GLY A 502 46.93 42.79 -4.16
N VAL A 503 46.93 43.23 -2.89
CA VAL A 503 45.89 44.09 -2.25
C VAL A 503 45.79 45.56 -2.71
N GLY A 504 46.27 45.94 -3.90
CA GLY A 504 46.29 47.34 -4.36
C GLY A 504 45.66 47.59 -5.72
N GLU A 505 45.17 48.82 -5.92
CA GLU A 505 44.32 49.26 -7.06
C GLU A 505 44.84 48.90 -8.47
N ASN A 506 46.16 48.82 -8.65
CA ASN A 506 46.80 48.50 -9.94
C ASN A 506 47.05 46.99 -10.17
N GLY A 507 46.52 46.12 -9.30
CA GLY A 507 46.67 44.66 -9.39
C GLY A 507 48.06 44.15 -8.98
N LYS A 508 49.12 44.51 -9.70
CA LYS A 508 50.49 44.02 -9.49
C LYS A 508 51.28 44.81 -8.44
N PHE A 509 52.31 44.19 -7.85
CA PHE A 509 53.23 44.87 -6.93
C PHE A 509 53.96 46.02 -7.64
N GLY A 510 54.59 45.73 -8.78
CA GLY A 510 55.15 46.64 -9.76
C GLY A 510 56.59 47.08 -9.47
N THR A 511 57.39 47.21 -10.54
CA THR A 511 58.80 47.65 -10.52
C THR A 511 59.03 49.01 -9.86
N ARG A 512 58.00 49.83 -9.67
CA ARG A 512 58.11 51.09 -8.91
C ARG A 512 58.16 50.81 -7.40
N LYS A 513 57.19 50.07 -6.86
CA LYS A 513 57.14 49.71 -5.43
C LYS A 513 58.36 48.89 -5.02
N LEU A 514 58.82 47.95 -5.86
CA LEU A 514 60.02 47.15 -5.57
C LEU A 514 61.26 48.03 -5.43
N ARG A 515 61.49 48.98 -6.34
CA ARG A 515 62.62 49.92 -6.25
C ARG A 515 62.52 50.88 -5.07
N GLU A 516 61.32 51.36 -4.76
CA GLU A 516 61.03 52.17 -3.56
C GLU A 516 61.34 51.37 -2.26
N LEU A 517 60.94 50.10 -2.20
CA LEU A 517 61.20 49.19 -1.08
C LEU A 517 62.70 48.91 -0.92
N LEU A 518 63.40 48.50 -1.98
CA LEU A 518 64.84 48.23 -1.97
C LEU A 518 65.64 49.45 -1.50
N LEU A 519 65.30 50.65 -1.99
CA LEU A 519 65.91 51.91 -1.53
C LEU A 519 65.66 52.17 -0.04
N SER A 520 64.48 51.82 0.50
CA SER A 520 64.18 51.99 1.93
C SER A 520 64.91 51.01 2.87
N ILE A 521 65.43 49.89 2.35
CA ILE A 521 66.06 48.83 3.17
C ILE A 521 67.57 48.69 2.99
N HIS A 522 68.18 49.21 1.92
CA HIS A 522 69.58 48.90 1.54
C HIS A 522 70.66 49.15 2.60
N GLN A 523 70.44 50.07 3.55
CA GLN A 523 71.39 50.34 4.65
C GLN A 523 71.32 49.31 5.80
N LYS A 524 70.29 48.45 5.83
CA LYS A 524 70.08 47.45 6.89
C LYS A 524 70.94 46.20 6.64
N PRO A 525 71.25 45.38 7.66
CA PRO A 525 71.91 44.08 7.46
C PRO A 525 71.11 43.18 6.52
N MET A 526 71.77 42.36 5.70
CA MET A 526 71.12 41.61 4.62
C MET A 526 69.98 40.68 5.09
N GLU A 527 70.14 39.98 6.22
CA GLU A 527 69.06 39.20 6.82
C GLU A 527 67.82 40.04 7.19
N VAL A 528 68.02 41.29 7.62
CA VAL A 528 66.91 42.23 7.89
C VAL A 528 66.27 42.71 6.59
N GLN A 529 67.04 42.88 5.51
CA GLN A 529 66.50 43.20 4.18
C GLN A 529 65.63 42.05 3.65
N LYS A 530 66.13 40.82 3.72
CA LYS A 530 65.40 39.59 3.37
C LYS A 530 64.11 39.46 4.17
N ALA A 531 64.16 39.58 5.49
CA ALA A 531 62.98 39.49 6.35
C ALA A 531 61.91 40.56 6.01
N ILE A 532 62.32 41.77 5.61
CA ILE A 532 61.38 42.82 5.17
C ILE A 532 60.79 42.50 3.79
N LEU A 533 61.58 41.99 2.84
CA LEU A 533 61.09 41.56 1.52
C LEU A 533 60.11 40.38 1.64
N GLU A 534 60.46 39.38 2.43
CA GLU A 534 59.61 38.21 2.67
C GLU A 534 58.29 38.58 3.35
N LYS A 535 58.34 39.47 4.37
CA LYS A 535 57.14 39.99 5.03
C LYS A 535 56.32 40.88 4.10
N THR A 536 56.94 41.79 3.36
CA THR A 536 56.20 42.70 2.46
C THR A 536 55.48 41.94 1.35
N MET A 537 56.06 40.83 0.88
CA MET A 537 55.38 39.91 -0.03
C MET A 537 54.24 39.14 0.64
N GLN A 538 54.40 38.71 1.90
CA GLN A 538 53.33 38.07 2.67
C GLN A 538 52.16 39.02 2.95
N ASP A 539 52.44 40.25 3.38
CA ASP A 539 51.45 41.31 3.62
C ASP A 539 50.76 41.80 2.32
N TRP A 540 51.34 41.49 1.14
CA TRP A 540 50.74 41.77 -0.18
C TRP A 540 49.84 40.62 -0.68
N LEU A 541 50.04 39.41 -0.18
CA LEU A 541 49.35 38.16 -0.56
C LEU A 541 48.12 37.87 0.32
N GLU A 542 47.27 38.86 0.56
CA GLU A 542 45.99 38.61 1.26
C GLU A 542 45.02 37.78 0.40
N GLU A 543 44.30 36.85 1.03
CA GLU A 543 43.30 35.98 0.40
C GLU A 543 42.29 36.79 -0.45
N PRO A 544 41.96 36.36 -1.69
CA PRO A 544 42.23 35.04 -2.28
C PRO A 544 43.53 34.94 -3.09
N HIS A 545 44.44 35.92 -2.99
CA HIS A 545 45.64 35.95 -3.83
C HIS A 545 46.64 34.86 -3.43
N ARG A 546 47.26 34.26 -4.45
CA ARG A 546 48.33 33.27 -4.30
C ARG A 546 49.54 33.71 -5.11
N GLN A 547 50.70 33.16 -4.79
CA GLN A 547 51.88 33.29 -5.62
C GLN A 547 51.55 32.85 -7.07
N ILE A 548 51.93 33.64 -8.07
CA ILE A 548 51.58 33.40 -9.49
C ILE A 548 52.73 32.85 -10.33
N ASP A 549 53.98 33.10 -9.91
CA ASP A 549 55.19 32.67 -10.60
C ASP A 549 56.32 32.40 -9.58
N ASP A 550 57.43 31.86 -10.03
CA ASP A 550 58.63 31.69 -9.19
C ASP A 550 59.17 33.06 -8.70
N ILE A 551 59.71 33.11 -7.48
CA ILE A 551 60.23 34.37 -6.89
C ILE A 551 61.66 34.18 -6.40
N LEU A 552 62.61 34.81 -7.09
CA LEU A 552 64.02 34.87 -6.72
C LEU A 552 64.51 36.33 -6.63
N VAL A 553 65.02 36.71 -5.46
CA VAL A 553 65.70 38.00 -5.21
C VAL A 553 67.01 37.75 -4.49
N VAL A 554 68.11 38.24 -5.08
CA VAL A 554 69.46 38.18 -4.50
C VAL A 554 69.94 39.61 -4.25
N GLY A 555 70.23 39.92 -2.99
CA GLY A 555 70.85 41.19 -2.59
C GLY A 555 72.30 40.95 -2.17
N VAL A 556 73.21 41.84 -2.59
CA VAL A 556 74.65 41.74 -2.29
C VAL A 556 75.20 43.14 -2.04
N LYS A 557 76.17 43.26 -1.12
CA LYS A 557 76.86 44.50 -0.82
C LYS A 557 78.37 44.33 -0.94
N VAL A 558 79.00 45.33 -1.54
CA VAL A 558 80.42 45.38 -1.95
C VAL A 558 81.06 46.71 -1.57
#